data_AF-A0A662X156-F1
#
_entry.id   AF-A0A662X156-F1
#
_cell.length_a   1.000
_cell.length_b   1.000
_cell.length_c   1.000
_cell.angle_alpha   90.00
_cell.angle_beta   90.00
_cell.angle_gamma   90.00
#
_symmetry.space_group_name_H-M   'P 1'
#
loop_
_entity.id
_entity.type
_entity.pdbx_description
1 polymer ?
#
loop_
_entity_poly.entity_id
_entity_poly.type
_entity_poly.pdbx_seq_one_letter_code
_entity_poly.pdbx_strand_id
1 'polypeptide(L)'
;MNANGSINRAETRALRPPRAPAPPSYANLQRLSEPQRESPPLTLRRAAGVGLLLFCLATAIGLVHVIGISHQVLAKLEQQQQPYPMQHTSQQSQGDWERVKLDGNGANVLVVYSDGPHLSKLAAAVGIGARRVLGNETTTLRIRTLANASFAEDVLWADAVILGSHVVNANVEPKVMTEFLGAWSFSADLSHKLGAVFVTSGGLSAGEELTMVNLLHSLMIFRMIIVGGERWTSAFGASAIVGEGPFQPAARTSPTHRDFPSICYPTDPDSIHDMFKDKAIGLGERVASVAMLLRRAWRD
;
A
#
# COMPACT_ATOMS: atom_id res chain seq x y z
N MET A 1 1.90 -101.26 12.46
CA MET A 1 1.86 -102.57 11.77
C MET A 1 0.41 -103.00 11.62
N ASN A 2 0.01 -103.24 10.37
CA ASN A 2 -0.99 -104.19 9.84
C ASN A 2 -1.64 -103.53 8.62
N ALA A 3 -1.87 -104.18 7.49
CA ALA A 3 -1.20 -105.25 6.74
C ALA A 3 -1.89 -105.17 5.36
N ASN A 4 -1.11 -105.19 4.27
CA ASN A 4 -1.52 -105.06 2.86
C ASN A 4 -1.77 -103.60 2.41
N GLY A 5 -0.95 -102.92 1.62
CA GLY A 5 0.07 -103.38 0.68
C GLY A 5 -0.34 -103.23 -0.78
N SER A 6 -0.85 -102.07 -1.22
CA SER A 6 -0.73 -101.59 -2.61
C SER A 6 -1.02 -100.09 -2.73
N ILE A 7 -0.01 -99.32 -3.14
CA ILE A 7 -0.11 -97.89 -3.46
C ILE A 7 -0.11 -97.78 -4.99
N ASN A 8 -1.19 -97.24 -5.56
CA ASN A 8 -1.18 -96.79 -6.95
C ASN A 8 -0.41 -95.48 -7.06
N ARG A 9 0.56 -95.46 -7.97
CA ARG A 9 1.50 -94.36 -8.22
C ARG A 9 0.81 -93.23 -8.98
N ALA A 10 0.01 -92.42 -8.29
CA ALA A 10 -0.51 -91.19 -8.86
C ALA A 10 -0.88 -90.17 -7.78
N GLU A 11 0.03 -89.82 -6.88
CA GLU A 11 -0.10 -88.58 -6.08
C GLU A 11 1.18 -88.27 -5.31
N THR A 12 2.16 -87.70 -6.01
CA THR A 12 3.22 -86.89 -5.38
C THR A 12 3.60 -85.77 -6.34
N ARG A 13 2.91 -84.63 -6.26
CA ARG A 13 3.46 -83.36 -6.74
C ARG A 13 3.08 -82.24 -5.80
N ALA A 14 4.10 -81.53 -5.33
CA ALA A 14 4.04 -80.43 -4.38
C ALA A 14 3.02 -79.34 -4.76
N LEU A 15 2.24 -78.90 -3.77
CA LEU A 15 1.31 -77.79 -3.89
C LEU A 15 2.10 -76.49 -4.16
N ARG A 16 1.86 -75.88 -5.33
CA ARG A 16 2.23 -74.47 -5.59
C ARG A 16 1.25 -73.56 -4.85
N PRO A 17 1.68 -72.44 -4.26
CA PRO A 17 0.77 -71.45 -3.73
C PRO A 17 -0.08 -70.84 -4.87
N PRO A 18 -1.32 -70.39 -4.58
CA PRO A 18 -2.24 -69.89 -5.59
C PRO A 18 -1.69 -68.62 -6.25
N ARG A 19 -1.83 -68.54 -7.59
CA ARG A 19 -1.60 -67.31 -8.36
C ARG A 19 -2.63 -66.26 -7.94
N ALA A 20 -2.18 -65.14 -7.41
CA ALA A 20 -3.00 -63.93 -7.39
C ALA A 20 -3.31 -63.49 -8.84
N PRO A 21 -4.53 -63.09 -9.17
CA PRO A 21 -4.84 -62.56 -10.49
C PRO A 21 -4.05 -61.27 -10.73
N ALA A 22 -3.44 -61.15 -11.91
CA ALA A 22 -2.81 -59.90 -12.35
C ALA A 22 -3.87 -58.78 -12.40
N PRO A 23 -3.55 -57.55 -11.97
CA PRO A 23 -4.49 -56.43 -12.10
C PRO A 23 -4.80 -56.20 -13.59
N PRO A 24 -6.06 -55.87 -13.95
CA PRO A 24 -6.41 -55.57 -15.33
C PRO A 24 -5.57 -54.40 -15.84
N SER A 25 -5.14 -54.47 -17.10
CA SER A 25 -4.43 -53.36 -17.73
C SER A 25 -5.30 -52.11 -17.70
N TYR A 26 -4.66 -50.94 -17.50
CA TYR A 26 -5.31 -49.63 -17.43
C TYR A 26 -6.26 -49.33 -18.61
N ALA A 27 -6.13 -50.04 -19.74
CA ALA A 27 -7.00 -49.91 -20.90
C ALA A 27 -8.44 -50.43 -20.69
N ASN A 28 -8.69 -51.35 -19.75
CA ASN A 28 -10.03 -51.90 -19.51
C ASN A 28 -10.85 -51.13 -18.46
N LEU A 29 -10.21 -50.39 -17.56
CA LEU A 29 -10.92 -49.53 -16.58
C LEU A 29 -11.50 -48.26 -17.22
N GLN A 30 -10.91 -47.76 -18.32
CA GLN A 30 -11.46 -46.64 -19.07
C GLN A 30 -12.76 -46.99 -19.82
N ARG A 31 -12.99 -48.27 -20.14
CA ARG A 31 -14.17 -48.68 -20.93
C ARG A 31 -15.44 -48.90 -20.09
N LEU A 32 -15.31 -48.96 -18.76
CA LEU A 32 -16.42 -49.15 -17.81
C LEU A 32 -16.85 -47.87 -17.09
N SER A 33 -16.25 -46.73 -17.40
CA SER A 33 -16.55 -45.43 -16.77
C SER A 33 -16.83 -44.31 -17.77
N GLU A 34 -17.14 -44.62 -19.02
CA GLU A 34 -17.79 -43.66 -19.90
C GLU A 34 -19.31 -43.74 -19.70
N PRO A 35 -19.96 -42.72 -19.12
CA PRO A 35 -21.41 -42.64 -19.19
C PRO A 35 -21.79 -42.59 -20.68
N GLN A 36 -22.74 -43.44 -21.12
CA GLN A 36 -23.35 -43.31 -22.44
C GLN A 36 -23.84 -41.87 -22.57
N ARG A 37 -23.12 -41.07 -23.36
CA ARG A 37 -23.46 -39.68 -23.62
C ARG A 37 -24.67 -39.70 -24.53
N GLU A 38 -25.87 -39.76 -23.96
CA GLU A 38 -27.10 -39.52 -24.68
C GLU A 38 -26.93 -38.20 -25.41
N SER A 39 -26.87 -38.28 -26.74
CA SER A 39 -26.81 -37.08 -27.55
C SER A 39 -28.13 -36.36 -27.34
N PRO A 40 -28.14 -35.10 -26.84
CA PRO A 40 -29.40 -34.39 -26.63
C PRO A 40 -30.16 -34.39 -27.95
N PRO A 41 -31.49 -34.57 -27.92
CA PRO A 41 -32.29 -34.69 -29.13
C PRO A 41 -32.00 -33.50 -30.02
N LEU A 42 -31.95 -33.72 -31.35
CA LEU A 42 -31.57 -32.71 -32.36
C LEU A 42 -32.30 -31.36 -32.16
N THR A 43 -33.50 -31.39 -31.58
CA THR A 43 -34.28 -30.22 -31.17
C THR A 43 -33.60 -29.36 -30.10
N LEU A 44 -32.99 -29.96 -29.07
CA LEU A 44 -32.31 -29.25 -27.99
C LEU A 44 -30.99 -28.61 -28.45
N ARG A 45 -30.22 -29.28 -29.32
CA ARG A 45 -29.01 -28.70 -29.94
C ARG A 45 -29.35 -27.52 -30.85
N ARG A 46 -30.44 -27.64 -31.62
CA ARG A 46 -30.95 -26.55 -32.45
C ARG A 46 -31.45 -25.39 -31.58
N ALA A 47 -32.18 -25.67 -30.51
CA ALA A 47 -32.65 -24.64 -29.58
C ALA A 47 -31.50 -23.91 -28.88
N ALA A 48 -30.46 -24.63 -28.43
CA ALA A 48 -29.26 -24.03 -27.86
C ALA A 48 -28.47 -23.18 -28.88
N GLY A 49 -28.37 -23.66 -30.12
CA GLY A 49 -27.75 -22.89 -31.21
C GLY A 49 -28.52 -21.61 -31.55
N VAL A 50 -29.86 -21.68 -31.60
CA VAL A 50 -30.72 -20.51 -31.80
C VAL A 50 -30.61 -19.54 -30.62
N GLY A 51 -30.59 -20.04 -29.38
CA GLY A 51 -30.41 -19.21 -28.18
C GLY A 51 -29.07 -18.46 -28.17
N LEU A 52 -27.98 -19.14 -28.53
CA LEU A 52 -26.65 -18.52 -28.63
C LEU A 52 -26.62 -17.46 -29.74
N LEU A 53 -27.23 -17.74 -30.90
CA LEU A 53 -27.32 -16.76 -31.98
C LEU A 53 -28.11 -15.52 -31.58
N LEU A 54 -29.23 -15.68 -30.87
CA LEU A 54 -30.03 -14.57 -30.36
C LEU A 54 -29.26 -13.75 -29.32
N PHE A 55 -28.51 -14.40 -28.42
CA PHE A 55 -27.65 -13.73 -27.45
C PHE A 55 -26.55 -12.92 -28.16
N CYS A 56 -25.83 -13.53 -29.12
CA CYS A 56 -24.81 -12.84 -29.91
C CYS A 56 -25.40 -11.65 -30.67
N LEU A 57 -26.58 -11.81 -31.30
CA LEU A 57 -27.26 -10.73 -32.00
C LEU A 57 -27.63 -9.58 -31.05
N ALA A 58 -28.17 -9.89 -29.87
CA ALA A 58 -28.51 -8.89 -28.86
C ALA A 58 -27.28 -8.12 -28.37
N THR A 59 -26.16 -8.81 -28.12
CA THR A 59 -24.90 -8.14 -27.73
C THR A 59 -24.34 -7.26 -28.83
N ALA A 60 -24.42 -7.68 -30.10
CA ALA A 60 -23.98 -6.89 -31.24
C ALA A 60 -24.85 -5.62 -31.41
N ILE A 61 -26.17 -5.74 -31.28
CA ILE A 61 -27.09 -4.60 -31.30
C ILE A 61 -26.79 -3.64 -30.14
N GLY A 62 -26.56 -4.16 -28.95
CA GLY A 62 -26.17 -3.37 -27.78
C GLY A 62 -24.87 -2.59 -28.00
N LEU A 63 -23.85 -3.24 -28.57
CA LEU A 63 -22.56 -2.60 -28.88
C LEU A 63 -22.74 -1.45 -29.88
N VAL A 64 -23.49 -1.67 -30.96
CA VAL A 64 -23.78 -0.63 -31.96
C VAL A 64 -24.54 0.55 -31.33
N HIS A 65 -25.48 0.28 -30.42
CA HIS A 65 -26.22 1.33 -29.73
C HIS A 65 -25.33 2.16 -28.81
N VAL A 66 -24.43 1.52 -28.04
CA VAL A 66 -23.45 2.21 -27.18
C VAL A 66 -22.50 3.07 -28.01
N ILE A 67 -21.98 2.53 -29.11
CA ILE A 67 -21.12 3.29 -30.05
C ILE A 67 -21.88 4.50 -30.60
N GLY A 68 -23.14 4.31 -31.02
CA GLY A 68 -24.01 5.39 -31.51
C GLY A 68 -24.24 6.49 -30.48
N ILE A 69 -24.56 6.14 -29.23
CA ILE A 69 -24.70 7.10 -28.12
C ILE A 69 -23.39 7.84 -27.88
N SER A 70 -22.26 7.12 -27.88
CA SER A 70 -20.94 7.71 -27.67
C SER A 70 -20.62 8.76 -28.75
N HIS A 71 -20.91 8.47 -30.01
CA HIS A 71 -20.73 9.45 -31.10
C HIS A 71 -21.69 10.63 -31.00
N GLN A 72 -22.93 10.43 -30.57
CA GLN A 72 -23.88 11.54 -30.35
C GLN A 72 -23.43 12.46 -29.21
N VAL A 73 -22.89 11.90 -28.12
CA VAL A 73 -22.33 12.66 -27.01
C VAL A 73 -21.10 13.43 -27.49
N LEU A 74 -20.20 12.79 -28.23
CA LEU A 74 -19.01 13.44 -28.77
C LEU A 74 -19.36 14.60 -29.70
N ALA A 75 -20.33 14.39 -30.61
CA ALA A 75 -20.80 15.44 -31.52
C ALA A 75 -21.48 16.61 -30.79
N LYS A 76 -22.22 16.34 -29.70
CA LYS A 76 -22.78 17.39 -28.85
C LYS A 76 -21.70 18.19 -28.12
N LEU A 77 -20.65 17.53 -27.66
CA LEU A 77 -19.51 18.18 -26.99
C LEU A 77 -18.72 19.05 -27.99
N GLU A 78 -18.51 18.58 -29.22
CA GLU A 78 -17.89 19.35 -30.30
C GLU A 78 -18.75 20.56 -30.72
N GLN A 79 -20.08 20.41 -30.79
CA GLN A 79 -20.99 21.53 -31.08
C GLN A 79 -21.11 22.55 -29.95
N GLN A 80 -20.93 22.14 -28.69
CA GLN A 80 -20.87 23.05 -27.54
C GLN A 80 -19.53 23.78 -27.42
N GLN A 81 -18.53 23.40 -28.22
CA GLN A 81 -17.25 24.08 -28.29
C GLN A 81 -17.39 25.33 -29.18
N GLN A 82 -18.13 26.33 -28.68
CA GLN A 82 -18.06 27.68 -29.23
C GLN A 82 -16.63 28.21 -29.09
N PRO A 83 -16.08 28.88 -30.12
CA PRO A 83 -14.86 29.64 -29.96
C PRO A 83 -15.16 30.77 -28.98
N TYR A 84 -14.62 30.67 -27.76
CA TYR A 84 -14.70 31.76 -26.79
C TYR A 84 -14.14 33.03 -27.45
N PRO A 85 -14.93 34.11 -27.62
CA PRO A 85 -14.34 35.40 -27.90
C PRO A 85 -13.53 35.76 -26.66
N MET A 86 -12.21 35.81 -26.83
CA MET A 86 -11.28 36.29 -25.82
C MET A 86 -11.45 37.81 -25.70
N GLN A 87 -12.56 38.23 -25.09
CA GLN A 87 -12.73 39.54 -24.49
C GLN A 87 -12.78 39.34 -22.97
N HIS A 88 -11.67 38.89 -22.42
CA HIS A 88 -11.36 39.26 -21.05
C HIS A 88 -10.78 40.66 -21.11
N THR A 89 -11.65 41.65 -20.94
CA THR A 89 -11.28 42.87 -20.25
C THR A 89 -10.55 42.40 -18.99
N SER A 90 -9.25 42.63 -18.95
CA SER A 90 -8.42 42.42 -17.78
C SER A 90 -8.87 43.41 -16.71
N GLN A 91 -10.02 43.16 -16.08
CA GLN A 91 -10.14 43.46 -14.67
C GLN A 91 -9.29 42.43 -13.97
N GLN A 92 -8.02 42.78 -13.91
CA GLN A 92 -7.02 42.24 -13.03
C GLN A 92 -7.60 42.34 -11.62
N SER A 93 -8.33 41.31 -11.19
CA SER A 93 -8.51 41.04 -9.78
C SER A 93 -7.10 40.69 -9.29
N GLN A 94 -6.37 41.73 -8.89
CA GLN A 94 -5.32 41.66 -7.90
C GLN A 94 -5.97 41.09 -6.63
N GLY A 95 -6.22 39.78 -6.65
CA GLY A 95 -6.34 39.02 -5.43
C GLY A 95 -4.97 39.13 -4.79
N ASP A 96 -4.88 39.97 -3.77
CA ASP A 96 -3.75 40.02 -2.84
C ASP A 96 -3.60 38.59 -2.28
N TRP A 97 -2.77 37.77 -2.91
CA TRP A 97 -2.26 36.58 -2.27
C TRP A 97 -1.38 37.10 -1.16
N GLU A 98 -1.92 37.14 0.06
CA GLU A 98 -1.18 37.62 1.21
C GLU A 98 0.05 36.73 1.37
N ARG A 99 1.18 37.23 0.88
CA ARG A 99 2.48 36.57 0.98
C ARG A 99 2.73 36.47 2.48
N VAL A 100 2.62 35.26 3.04
CA VAL A 100 2.86 35.02 4.46
C VAL A 100 4.23 35.62 4.79
N LYS A 101 4.24 36.69 5.61
CA LYS A 101 5.47 37.31 6.10
C LYS A 101 6.22 36.25 6.90
N LEU A 102 7.37 35.84 6.38
CA LEU A 102 8.28 34.92 7.04
C LEU A 102 9.05 35.66 8.14
N ASP A 103 8.36 36.06 9.20
CA ASP A 103 9.00 36.70 10.35
C ASP A 103 9.78 35.64 11.16
N GLY A 104 11.07 35.88 11.39
CA GLY A 104 11.96 35.00 12.17
C GLY A 104 13.15 34.41 11.36
N ASN A 105 14.27 34.17 12.06
CA ASN A 105 15.53 33.77 11.43
C ASN A 105 15.62 32.25 11.14
N GLY A 106 14.74 31.45 11.75
CA GLY A 106 14.69 29.99 11.62
C GLY A 106 13.50 29.49 10.80
N ALA A 107 13.64 28.29 10.23
CA ALA A 107 12.55 27.61 9.53
C ALA A 107 11.64 26.86 10.51
N ASN A 108 10.33 26.92 10.28
CA ASN A 108 9.32 26.24 11.07
C ASN A 108 9.09 24.82 10.54
N VAL A 109 9.25 23.81 11.40
CA VAL A 109 9.01 22.41 11.05
C VAL A 109 7.86 21.85 11.88
N LEU A 110 6.89 21.25 11.22
CA LEU A 110 5.80 20.50 11.83
C LEU A 110 6.02 19.01 11.61
N VAL A 111 6.08 18.24 12.69
CA VAL A 111 5.95 16.78 12.67
C VAL A 111 4.53 16.46 13.15
N VAL A 112 3.70 15.89 12.30
CA VAL A 112 2.32 15.52 12.64
C VAL A 112 2.08 14.06 12.33
N TYR A 113 1.49 13.31 13.25
CA TYR A 113 1.42 11.85 13.12
C TYR A 113 0.19 11.22 13.79
N SER A 114 -0.21 10.05 13.31
CA SER A 114 -1.22 9.23 13.99
C SER A 114 -0.78 8.80 15.39
N ASP A 115 -1.69 8.75 16.35
CA ASP A 115 -1.35 8.36 17.72
C ASP A 115 -1.02 6.86 17.83
N GLY A 116 -0.03 6.51 18.66
CA GLY A 116 0.39 5.13 18.87
C GLY A 116 1.81 5.00 19.42
N PRO A 117 2.13 3.94 20.20
CA PRO A 117 3.35 3.88 21.00
C PRO A 117 4.63 3.88 20.17
N HIS A 118 4.68 3.06 19.11
CA HIS A 118 5.83 3.03 18.20
C HIS A 118 5.94 4.31 17.38
N LEU A 119 4.85 4.74 16.73
CA LEU A 119 4.88 5.89 15.83
C LEU A 119 5.22 7.18 16.58
N SER A 120 4.80 7.32 17.84
CA SER A 120 5.21 8.41 18.74
C SER A 120 6.73 8.43 18.99
N LYS A 121 7.33 7.26 19.25
CA LYS A 121 8.79 7.15 19.42
C LYS A 121 9.54 7.45 18.12
N LEU A 122 8.99 7.07 16.96
CA LEU A 122 9.55 7.40 15.65
C LEU A 122 9.45 8.90 15.36
N ALA A 123 8.30 9.52 15.64
CA ALA A 123 8.08 10.96 15.54
C ALA A 123 9.04 11.75 16.44
N ALA A 124 9.29 11.25 17.66
CA ALA A 124 10.28 11.84 18.56
C ALA A 124 11.70 11.77 17.98
N ALA A 125 12.07 10.67 17.31
CA ALA A 125 13.35 10.54 16.61
C ALA A 125 13.47 11.53 15.43
N VAL A 126 12.41 11.70 14.62
CA VAL A 126 12.35 12.77 13.59
C VAL A 126 12.56 14.14 14.23
N GLY A 127 11.87 14.41 15.35
CA GLY A 127 12.01 15.68 16.08
C GLY A 127 13.41 15.91 16.65
N ILE A 128 14.11 14.87 17.10
CA ILE A 128 15.53 14.95 17.51
C ILE A 128 16.38 15.43 16.34
N GLY A 129 16.21 14.82 15.17
CA GLY A 129 16.93 15.22 13.96
C GLY A 129 16.67 16.67 13.56
N ALA A 130 15.40 17.08 13.53
CA ALA A 130 15.04 18.46 13.22
C ALA A 130 15.67 19.46 14.22
N ARG A 131 15.62 19.18 15.53
CA ARG A 131 16.24 20.03 16.56
C ARG A 131 17.75 20.21 16.40
N ARG A 132 18.47 19.20 15.92
CA ARG A 132 19.93 19.33 15.71
C ARG A 132 20.29 20.43 14.71
N VAL A 133 19.40 20.71 13.77
CA VAL A 133 19.59 21.74 12.75
C VAL A 133 18.95 23.07 13.15
N LEU A 134 17.75 23.04 13.74
CA LEU A 134 17.02 24.24 14.14
C LEU A 134 17.55 24.89 15.43
N GLY A 135 18.30 24.12 16.23
CA GLY A 135 18.72 24.52 17.58
C GLY A 135 17.67 24.18 18.65
N ASN A 136 17.92 24.66 19.88
CA ASN A 136 17.08 24.37 21.04
C ASN A 136 15.87 25.30 21.21
N GLU A 137 15.63 26.20 20.25
CA GLU A 137 14.46 27.08 20.29
C GLU A 137 13.18 26.25 20.08
N THR A 138 12.35 26.15 21.11
CA THR A 138 11.11 25.34 21.07
C THR A 138 10.04 25.93 20.15
N THR A 139 10.26 27.13 19.61
CA THR A 139 9.30 27.87 18.79
C THR A 139 9.30 27.44 17.33
N THR A 140 10.38 26.84 16.82
CA THR A 140 10.57 26.49 15.40
C THR A 140 10.25 25.04 15.08
N LEU A 141 10.00 24.19 16.09
CA LEU A 141 9.59 22.80 15.92
C LEU A 141 8.32 22.51 16.70
N ARG A 142 7.28 22.05 15.99
CA ARG A 142 6.08 21.46 16.59
C ARG A 142 6.04 19.97 16.30
N ILE A 143 5.72 19.17 17.32
CA ILE A 143 5.42 17.75 17.17
C ILE A 143 4.01 17.54 17.73
N ARG A 144 3.07 17.09 16.89
CA ARG A 144 1.65 16.99 17.22
C ARG A 144 1.10 15.62 16.81
N THR A 145 0.17 15.08 17.60
CA THR A 145 -0.71 14.03 17.08
C THR A 145 -1.73 14.66 16.12
N LEU A 146 -2.26 13.88 15.18
CA LEU A 146 -3.28 14.37 14.23
C LEU A 146 -4.51 14.96 14.94
N ALA A 147 -4.91 14.37 16.08
CA ALA A 147 -6.03 14.87 16.89
C ALA A 147 -5.80 16.27 17.48
N ASN A 148 -4.54 16.68 17.62
CA ASN A 148 -4.13 17.96 18.22
C ASN A 148 -3.46 18.90 17.21
N ALA A 149 -3.63 18.63 15.90
CA ALA A 149 -3.09 19.45 14.83
C ALA A 149 -4.21 19.99 13.96
N SER A 150 -4.07 21.22 13.46
CA SER A 150 -5.02 21.79 12.51
C SER A 150 -4.34 22.37 11.28
N PHE A 151 -5.10 22.42 10.17
CA PHE A 151 -4.63 23.06 8.95
C PHE A 151 -4.29 24.54 9.17
N ALA A 152 -5.21 25.29 9.82
CA ALA A 152 -5.08 26.72 10.00
C ALA A 152 -3.90 27.12 10.91
N GLU A 153 -3.69 26.39 12.03
CA GLU A 153 -2.71 26.81 13.04
C GLU A 153 -1.34 26.18 12.87
N ASP A 154 -1.26 24.94 12.37
CA ASP A 154 -0.01 24.19 12.30
C ASP A 154 0.53 24.08 10.88
N VAL A 155 -0.31 23.70 9.91
CA VAL A 155 0.14 23.49 8.52
C VAL A 155 0.51 24.80 7.85
N LEU A 156 -0.30 25.86 8.02
CA LEU A 156 0.02 27.18 7.48
C LEU A 156 1.25 27.81 8.15
N TRP A 157 1.43 27.57 9.45
CA TRP A 157 2.58 28.04 10.23
C TRP A 157 3.92 27.45 9.79
N ALA A 158 3.92 26.19 9.33
CA ALA A 158 5.14 25.45 9.03
C ALA A 158 5.73 25.77 7.64
N ASP A 159 7.05 25.82 7.53
CA ASP A 159 7.75 25.79 6.24
C ASP A 159 7.93 24.35 5.74
N ALA A 160 7.93 23.38 6.65
CA ALA A 160 8.01 21.97 6.34
C ALA A 160 7.01 21.15 7.16
N VAL A 161 6.31 20.22 6.51
CA VAL A 161 5.37 19.29 7.13
C VAL A 161 5.86 17.87 6.95
N ILE A 162 6.04 17.16 8.05
CA ILE A 162 6.46 15.75 8.10
C ILE A 162 5.28 14.91 8.62
N LEU A 163 4.64 14.14 7.74
CA LEU A 163 3.46 13.33 8.05
C LEU A 163 3.84 11.93 8.53
N GLY A 164 3.30 11.49 9.67
CA GLY A 164 3.47 10.15 10.23
C GLY A 164 2.19 9.32 10.15
N SER A 165 2.24 8.08 9.66
CA SER A 165 1.06 7.19 9.66
C SER A 165 1.41 5.74 9.97
N HIS A 166 0.44 4.98 10.45
CA HIS A 166 0.52 3.52 10.50
C HIS A 166 0.24 2.93 9.11
N VAL A 167 0.95 1.86 8.77
CA VAL A 167 0.63 1.04 7.59
C VAL A 167 -0.55 0.14 7.93
N VAL A 168 -1.66 0.29 7.22
CA VAL A 168 -2.87 -0.54 7.35
C VAL A 168 -3.09 -1.28 6.04
N ASN A 169 -2.68 -2.55 5.96
CA ASN A 169 -2.78 -3.36 4.73
C ASN A 169 -2.23 -2.63 3.49
N ALA A 170 -0.99 -2.12 3.59
CA ALA A 170 -0.34 -1.30 2.56
C ALA A 170 -1.03 0.03 2.20
N ASN A 171 -1.98 0.48 3.03
CA ASN A 171 -2.64 1.77 2.90
C ASN A 171 -2.29 2.69 4.07
N VAL A 172 -2.50 3.98 3.83
CA VAL A 172 -2.52 5.02 4.87
C VAL A 172 -3.65 4.74 5.83
N GLU A 173 -3.46 5.04 7.12
CA GLU A 173 -4.51 4.91 8.11
C GLU A 173 -5.77 5.72 7.71
N PRO A 174 -6.89 5.04 7.36
CA PRO A 174 -7.91 5.64 6.51
C PRO A 174 -8.84 6.62 7.22
N LYS A 175 -8.90 6.62 8.56
CA LYS A 175 -9.81 7.50 9.31
C LYS A 175 -9.15 8.83 9.64
N VAL A 176 -8.16 8.79 10.54
CA VAL A 176 -7.59 10.00 11.14
C VAL A 176 -6.75 10.78 10.13
N MET A 177 -5.96 10.09 9.29
CA MET A 177 -5.13 10.78 8.29
C MET A 177 -5.97 11.36 7.15
N THR A 178 -6.98 10.63 6.67
CA THR A 178 -7.90 11.13 5.63
C THR A 178 -8.68 12.34 6.12
N GLU A 179 -9.16 12.33 7.37
CA GLU A 179 -9.84 13.47 7.98
C GLU A 179 -8.93 14.70 8.03
N PHE A 180 -7.69 14.54 8.51
CA PHE A 180 -6.73 15.64 8.61
C PHE A 180 -6.35 16.21 7.24
N LEU A 181 -6.01 15.37 6.26
CA LEU A 181 -5.66 15.81 4.90
C LEU A 181 -6.88 16.38 4.15
N GLY A 182 -8.06 15.82 4.37
CA GLY A 182 -9.32 16.30 3.78
C GLY A 182 -9.73 17.68 4.27
N ALA A 183 -9.20 18.13 5.41
CA ALA A 183 -9.43 19.48 5.94
C ALA A 183 -8.52 20.55 5.32
N TRP A 184 -7.53 20.19 4.50
CA TRP A 184 -6.61 21.14 3.91
C TRP A 184 -7.25 21.87 2.73
N SER A 185 -7.17 23.20 2.72
CA SER A 185 -7.79 24.00 1.67
C SER A 185 -6.97 23.97 0.37
N PHE A 186 -7.60 23.63 -0.74
CA PHE A 186 -6.99 23.74 -2.08
C PHE A 186 -6.75 25.19 -2.53
N SER A 187 -7.39 26.18 -1.89
CA SER A 187 -7.15 27.60 -2.19
C SER A 187 -5.90 28.16 -1.51
N ALA A 188 -5.32 27.44 -0.54
CA ALA A 188 -4.08 27.87 0.11
C ALA A 188 -2.86 27.57 -0.76
N ASP A 189 -1.91 28.49 -0.80
CA ASP A 189 -0.65 28.26 -1.48
C ASP A 189 0.35 27.53 -0.57
N LEU A 190 0.46 26.21 -0.74
CA LEU A 190 1.44 25.37 -0.03
C LEU A 190 2.66 25.04 -0.90
N SER A 191 2.80 25.64 -2.09
CA SER A 191 3.85 25.25 -3.04
C SER A 191 5.28 25.57 -2.61
N HIS A 192 5.41 26.50 -1.67
CA HIS A 192 6.65 26.86 -1.02
C HIS A 192 6.94 26.00 0.23
N LYS A 193 6.10 25.00 0.55
CA LYS A 193 6.32 24.17 1.74
C LYS A 193 7.01 22.86 1.37
N LEU A 194 7.86 22.37 2.26
CA LEU A 194 8.45 21.03 2.14
C LEU A 194 7.49 19.98 2.67
N GLY A 195 7.39 18.86 1.94
CA GLY A 195 6.64 17.68 2.34
C GLY A 195 7.57 16.49 2.57
N ALA A 196 7.43 15.82 3.71
CA ALA A 196 8.13 14.59 4.03
C ALA A 196 7.22 13.63 4.79
N VAL A 197 7.58 12.34 4.84
CA VAL A 197 6.74 11.31 5.45
C VAL A 197 7.55 10.31 6.26
N PHE A 198 6.90 9.69 7.24
CA PHE A 198 7.41 8.53 7.95
C PHE A 198 6.29 7.57 8.34
N VAL A 199 6.61 6.29 8.52
CA VAL A 199 5.60 5.26 8.83
C VAL A 199 6.09 4.21 9.80
N THR A 200 5.17 3.53 10.48
CA THR A 200 5.43 2.24 11.14
C THR A 200 4.69 1.12 10.41
N SER A 201 5.37 0.01 10.15
CA SER A 201 4.83 -1.18 9.47
C SER A 201 4.95 -2.43 10.35
N GLY A 202 4.05 -3.38 10.12
CA GLY A 202 4.12 -4.69 10.77
C GLY A 202 5.32 -5.51 10.29
N GLY A 203 5.63 -5.49 8.99
CA GLY A 203 6.72 -6.28 8.42
C GLY A 203 7.49 -5.55 7.33
N LEU A 204 8.69 -6.06 7.03
CA LEU A 204 9.49 -5.68 5.87
C LEU A 204 8.74 -6.10 4.60
N SER A 205 8.71 -5.20 3.61
CA SER A 205 7.98 -5.44 2.35
C SER A 205 6.48 -5.72 2.58
N ALA A 206 5.90 -5.17 3.65
CA ALA A 206 4.49 -5.32 4.00
C ALA A 206 3.66 -4.05 3.72
N GLY A 207 4.16 -3.15 2.87
CA GLY A 207 3.44 -1.99 2.37
C GLY A 207 3.90 -0.64 2.91
N GLU A 208 5.05 -0.59 3.59
CA GLU A 208 5.66 0.65 4.07
C GLU A 208 5.98 1.63 2.94
N GLU A 209 6.54 1.15 1.84
CA GLU A 209 6.89 1.99 0.69
C GLU A 209 5.64 2.52 -0.02
N LEU A 210 4.64 1.65 -0.24
CA LEU A 210 3.39 2.05 -0.88
C LEU A 210 2.64 3.12 -0.05
N THR A 211 2.63 2.96 1.27
CA THR A 211 2.00 3.90 2.18
C THR A 211 2.71 5.26 2.17
N MET A 212 4.06 5.26 2.20
CA MET A 212 4.83 6.50 2.09
C MET A 212 4.59 7.20 0.74
N VAL A 213 4.65 6.47 -0.38
CA VAL A 213 4.38 7.05 -1.71
C VAL A 213 2.97 7.62 -1.81
N ASN A 214 1.98 6.96 -1.21
CA ASN A 214 0.60 7.46 -1.15
C ASN A 214 0.52 8.81 -0.41
N LEU A 215 1.13 8.93 0.78
CA LEU A 215 1.21 10.20 1.50
C LEU A 215 1.94 11.28 0.70
N LEU A 216 3.05 10.93 0.04
CA LEU A 216 3.79 11.86 -0.83
C LEU A 216 2.93 12.35 -2.00
N HIS A 217 2.11 11.47 -2.60
CA HIS A 217 1.15 11.86 -3.64
C HIS A 217 0.16 12.89 -3.11
N SER A 218 -0.37 12.72 -1.89
CA SER A 218 -1.25 13.71 -1.27
C SER A 218 -0.56 15.07 -1.13
N LEU A 219 0.70 15.10 -0.69
CA LEU A 219 1.48 16.35 -0.56
C LEU A 219 1.75 17.02 -1.93
N MET A 220 1.92 16.23 -2.99
CA MET A 220 2.10 16.75 -4.36
C MET A 220 0.84 17.41 -4.93
N ILE A 221 -0.36 16.99 -4.54
CA ILE A 221 -1.61 17.69 -4.90
C ILE A 221 -1.56 19.15 -4.41
N PHE A 222 -0.97 19.38 -3.24
CA PHE A 222 -0.74 20.72 -2.68
C PHE A 222 0.51 21.42 -3.22
N ARG A 223 1.16 20.85 -4.25
CA ARG A 223 2.36 21.38 -4.92
C ARG A 223 3.59 21.52 -4.03
N MET A 224 3.64 20.78 -2.92
CA MET A 224 4.76 20.83 -1.97
C MET A 224 6.03 20.21 -2.57
N ILE A 225 7.19 20.71 -2.14
CA ILE A 225 8.49 20.18 -2.53
C ILE A 225 8.79 18.94 -1.68
N ILE A 226 8.93 17.77 -2.33
CA ILE A 226 9.08 16.50 -1.61
C ILE A 226 10.54 16.24 -1.19
N VAL A 227 10.71 15.87 0.08
CA VAL A 227 12.00 15.57 0.71
C VAL A 227 11.98 14.18 1.33
N GLY A 228 12.73 13.25 0.73
CA GLY A 228 13.02 11.94 1.31
C GLY A 228 14.00 11.97 2.49
N GLY A 229 14.32 10.80 3.04
CA GLY A 229 15.31 10.65 4.09
C GLY A 229 16.75 10.98 3.64
N GLU A 230 17.65 11.04 4.61
CA GLU A 230 19.07 11.39 4.40
C GLU A 230 19.80 10.40 3.47
N ARG A 231 19.47 9.10 3.60
CA ARG A 231 20.15 8.03 2.89
C ARG A 231 19.29 7.50 1.75
N TRP A 232 19.92 6.92 0.74
CA TRP A 232 19.21 6.26 -0.38
C TRP A 232 18.30 5.11 0.12
N THR A 233 18.66 4.45 1.23
CA THR A 233 17.85 3.42 1.90
C THR A 233 16.63 3.96 2.68
N SER A 234 16.33 5.24 2.50
CA SER A 234 15.21 5.99 3.09
C SER A 234 14.67 7.01 2.08
N ALA A 235 14.80 6.75 0.78
CA ALA A 235 14.51 7.71 -0.27
C ALA A 235 13.06 8.25 -0.27
N PHE A 236 12.09 7.43 0.15
CA PHE A 236 10.68 7.85 0.25
C PHE A 236 10.32 8.48 1.60
N GLY A 237 11.20 8.42 2.58
CA GLY A 237 10.92 8.76 3.97
C GLY A 237 11.57 7.79 4.95
N ALA A 238 11.20 7.89 6.22
CA ALA A 238 11.66 6.96 7.25
C ALA A 238 10.58 5.93 7.59
N SER A 239 10.94 4.66 7.73
CA SER A 239 10.03 3.62 8.19
C SER A 239 10.63 2.87 9.38
N ALA A 240 9.77 2.36 10.26
CA ALA A 240 10.14 1.40 11.28
C ALA A 240 9.29 0.15 11.18
N ILE A 241 9.92 -1.02 11.28
CA ILE A 241 9.23 -2.31 11.34
C ILE A 241 9.08 -2.73 12.80
N VAL A 242 7.87 -3.14 13.20
CA VAL A 242 7.53 -3.34 14.62
C VAL A 242 6.70 -4.61 14.91
N GLY A 243 6.26 -5.34 13.88
CA GLY A 243 5.36 -6.49 14.00
C GLY A 243 5.95 -7.82 13.51
N GLU A 244 7.26 -7.89 13.26
CA GLU A 244 7.95 -9.11 12.85
C GLU A 244 9.31 -9.24 13.52
N GLY A 245 9.89 -10.44 13.50
CA GLY A 245 11.21 -10.70 14.06
C GLY A 245 12.31 -10.08 13.17
N PRO A 246 13.40 -9.54 13.75
CA PRO A 246 13.70 -9.47 15.18
C PRO A 246 13.17 -8.20 15.87
N PHE A 247 12.29 -7.42 15.23
CA PHE A 247 11.89 -6.08 15.69
C PHE A 247 10.71 -6.05 16.66
N GLN A 248 10.02 -7.17 16.86
CA GLN A 248 8.99 -7.35 17.89
C GLN A 248 9.50 -8.26 19.02
N PRO A 249 8.91 -8.25 20.23
CA PRO A 249 9.34 -9.14 21.31
C PRO A 249 9.25 -10.63 20.97
N ALA A 250 10.20 -11.40 21.48
CA ALA A 250 10.29 -12.86 21.28
C ALA A 250 9.08 -13.64 21.80
N ALA A 251 8.31 -13.08 22.73
CA ALA A 251 7.08 -13.68 23.24
C ALA A 251 5.94 -13.72 22.21
N ARG A 252 6.00 -12.86 21.17
CA ARG A 252 5.02 -12.83 20.08
C ARG A 252 5.33 -13.82 18.96
N THR A 253 6.46 -14.52 19.03
CA THR A 253 6.89 -15.53 18.06
C THR A 253 7.11 -16.88 18.75
N SER A 254 6.55 -17.95 18.19
CA SER A 254 6.78 -19.31 18.72
C SER A 254 8.29 -19.61 18.75
N PRO A 255 8.84 -20.22 19.82
CA PRO A 255 10.24 -20.61 19.88
C PRO A 255 10.70 -21.48 18.70
N THR A 256 9.79 -22.25 18.09
CA THR A 256 10.05 -23.11 16.93
C THR A 256 10.02 -22.36 15.58
N HIS A 257 9.59 -21.10 15.56
CA HIS A 257 9.47 -20.24 14.38
C HIS A 257 10.27 -18.95 14.51
N ARG A 258 11.33 -18.94 15.33
CA ARG A 258 12.23 -17.78 15.43
C ARG A 258 13.30 -17.88 14.35
N ASP A 259 13.34 -16.88 13.47
CA ASP A 259 14.39 -16.74 12.46
C ASP A 259 15.72 -16.25 13.05
N PHE A 260 15.72 -15.73 14.29
CA PHE A 260 16.88 -15.13 14.96
C PHE A 260 17.09 -15.66 16.39
N PRO A 261 18.32 -15.57 16.95
CA PRO A 261 18.57 -15.83 18.37
C PRO A 261 17.79 -14.88 19.30
N SER A 262 17.42 -15.35 20.50
CA SER A 262 16.61 -14.57 21.46
C SER A 262 17.21 -13.20 21.84
N ILE A 263 18.53 -13.05 21.79
CA ILE A 263 19.23 -11.79 22.08
C ILE A 263 18.92 -10.69 21.06
N CYS A 264 18.47 -11.04 19.86
CA CYS A 264 18.15 -10.08 18.80
C CYS A 264 16.77 -9.41 18.99
N TYR A 265 15.91 -9.97 19.85
CA TYR A 265 14.55 -9.49 20.03
C TYR A 265 14.50 -8.43 21.15
N PRO A 266 13.74 -7.34 20.99
CA PRO A 266 13.61 -6.33 22.01
C PRO A 266 12.87 -6.86 23.25
N THR A 267 13.26 -6.35 24.41
CA THR A 267 12.56 -6.58 25.68
C THR A 267 11.40 -5.61 25.87
N ASP A 268 11.54 -4.35 25.44
CA ASP A 268 10.47 -3.35 25.45
C ASP A 268 9.55 -3.59 24.23
N PRO A 269 8.26 -3.93 24.45
CA PRO A 269 7.32 -4.21 23.37
C PRO A 269 7.03 -3.02 22.48
N ASP A 270 7.27 -1.80 22.96
CA ASP A 270 7.03 -0.58 22.22
C ASP A 270 8.33 -0.01 21.64
N SER A 271 9.46 -0.70 21.76
CA SER A 271 10.74 -0.18 21.28
C SER A 271 10.81 -0.12 19.76
N ILE A 272 11.74 0.70 19.27
CA ILE A 272 12.11 0.77 17.86
C ILE A 272 13.58 0.45 17.76
N HIS A 273 13.95 -0.40 16.83
CA HIS A 273 15.34 -0.74 16.57
C HIS A 273 16.13 0.48 16.10
N ASP A 274 17.39 0.63 16.56
CA ASP A 274 18.17 1.85 16.36
C ASP A 274 18.41 2.20 14.89
N MET A 275 18.55 1.18 14.03
CA MET A 275 18.59 1.38 12.57
C MET A 275 17.41 2.23 12.03
N PHE A 276 16.19 2.04 12.54
CA PHE A 276 15.03 2.83 12.11
C PHE A 276 15.01 4.20 12.77
N LYS A 277 15.47 4.31 14.02
CA LYS A 277 15.64 5.61 14.70
C LYS A 277 16.64 6.50 13.94
N ASP A 278 17.76 5.94 13.50
CA ASP A 278 18.78 6.66 12.74
C ASP A 278 18.23 7.22 11.43
N LYS A 279 17.43 6.44 10.71
CA LYS A 279 16.75 6.91 9.48
C LYS A 279 15.75 8.03 9.77
N ALA A 280 15.01 7.95 10.87
CA ALA A 280 14.07 9.00 11.28
C ALA A 280 14.79 10.29 11.72
N ILE A 281 15.89 10.17 12.47
CA ILE A 281 16.75 11.30 12.83
C ILE A 281 17.29 11.96 11.54
N GLY A 282 17.86 11.18 10.62
CA GLY A 282 18.37 11.70 9.35
C GLY A 282 17.28 12.37 8.50
N LEU A 283 16.05 11.85 8.49
CA LEU A 283 14.91 12.50 7.85
C LEU A 283 14.66 13.90 8.46
N GLY A 284 14.60 13.99 9.79
CA GLY A 284 14.41 15.26 10.49
C GLY A 284 15.52 16.27 10.21
N GLU A 285 16.78 15.84 10.25
CA GLU A 285 17.95 16.68 9.94
C GLU A 285 17.89 17.20 8.49
N ARG A 286 17.59 16.32 7.53
CA ARG A 286 17.52 16.69 6.12
C ARG A 286 16.38 17.67 5.83
N VAL A 287 15.18 17.42 6.35
CA VAL A 287 14.03 18.32 6.18
C VAL A 287 14.34 19.70 6.76
N ALA A 288 14.83 19.76 8.00
CA ALA A 288 15.18 21.03 8.63
C ALA A 288 16.28 21.78 7.86
N SER A 289 17.29 21.07 7.36
CA SER A 289 18.39 21.66 6.58
C SER A 289 17.88 22.28 5.28
N VAL A 290 17.05 21.56 4.52
CA VAL A 290 16.48 22.07 3.27
C VAL A 290 15.52 23.23 3.56
N ALA A 291 14.72 23.17 4.63
CA ALA A 291 13.82 24.24 5.02
C ALA A 291 14.59 25.54 5.33
N MET A 292 15.70 25.42 6.07
CA MET A 292 16.60 26.53 6.36
C MET A 292 17.21 27.14 5.09
N LEU A 293 17.59 26.32 4.12
CA LEU A 293 18.14 26.80 2.85
C LEU A 293 17.09 27.54 2.02
N LEU A 294 15.88 26.99 1.87
CA LEU A 294 14.79 27.63 1.14
C LEU A 294 14.38 28.96 1.77
N ARG A 295 14.27 29.00 3.10
CA ARG A 295 13.91 30.23 3.82
C ARG A 295 14.99 31.31 3.75
N ARG A 296 16.26 30.93 3.53
CA ARG A 296 17.32 31.90 3.20
C ARG A 296 17.15 32.41 1.77
N ALA A 297 16.97 31.49 0.82
CA ALA A 297 16.83 31.83 -0.60
C ALA A 297 15.60 32.69 -0.93
N TRP A 298 14.53 32.66 -0.14
CA TRP A 298 13.36 33.52 -0.32
C TRP A 298 13.43 34.86 0.40
N ARG A 299 14.46 35.08 1.24
CA ARG A 299 14.71 36.38 1.85
C ARG A 299 15.58 37.29 0.98
N ASP A 300 16.50 36.69 0.23
CA ASP A 300 17.38 37.36 -0.73
C ASP A 300 16.65 37.67 -2.05
#